data_AF-A0A916DIS0-F1
#
_entry.id   AF-A0A916DIS0-F1
#
_cell.length_a   1.000
_cell.length_b   1.000
_cell.length_c   1.000
_cell.angle_alpha   90.00
_cell.angle_beta   90.00
_cell.angle_gamma   90.00
#
_symmetry.space_group_name_H-M   'P 1'
#
loop_
_entity.id
_entity.type
_entity.pdbx_description
1 polymer ?
#
loop_
_entity_poly.entity_id
_entity_poly.type
_entity_poly.pdbx_seq_one_letter_code
_entity_poly.pdbx_strand_id
1 'polypeptide(L)' 'MRLVRGDGGIFDVIAGGKKIFSKHEADRFPDEREILERLAGEGA' A
#
# COMPACT_ATOMS: atom_id res chain seq x y z
N MET A 1 -8.31 -10.32 9.27
CA MET A 1 -8.23 -9.18 8.34
C MET A 1 -8.77 -7.95 9.05
N ARG A 2 -7.93 -6.95 9.35
CA ARG A 2 -8.32 -5.80 10.17
C ARG A 2 -8.20 -4.53 9.33
N LEU A 3 -9.29 -3.78 9.22
CA LEU A 3 -9.29 -2.46 8.62
C LEU A 3 -9.09 -1.44 9.75
N VAL A 4 -8.00 -0.67 9.68
CA VAL A 4 -7.70 0.41 10.62
C VAL A 4 -8.04 1.71 9.92
N ARG A 5 -8.89 2.53 10.54
CA ARG A 5 -9.26 3.84 9.99
C ARG A 5 -8.05 4.77 10.12
N GLY A 6 -7.52 5.24 9.00
CA GLY A 6 -6.50 6.30 8.99
C GLY A 6 -7.12 7.65 9.34
N ASP A 7 -6.36 8.49 10.03
CA ASP A 7 -6.68 9.91 10.27
C ASP A 7 -5.82 10.78 9.32
N GLY A 8 -6.27 11.99 8.97
CA GLY A 8 -5.47 12.94 8.18
C GLY A 8 -5.26 12.65 6.68
N GLY A 9 -6.02 11.73 6.06
CA GLY A 9 -5.94 11.48 4.61
C GLY A 9 -4.76 10.61 4.16
N ILE A 10 -4.11 9.94 5.11
CA ILE A 10 -2.99 9.00 4.88
C ILE A 10 -3.54 7.68 4.34
N PHE A 11 -2.95 7.18 3.26
CA PHE A 11 -3.27 5.89 2.66
C PHE A 11 -1.98 5.09 2.45
N ASP A 12 -1.73 4.14 3.35
CA ASP A 12 -0.58 3.25 3.31
C ASP A 12 -1.05 1.82 3.02
N VAL A 13 -0.37 1.14 2.10
CA VAL A 13 -0.62 -0.28 1.77
C VAL A 13 0.53 -1.10 2.32
N ILE A 14 0.20 -2.10 3.15
CA ILE A 14 1.16 -2.97 3.82
C ILE A 14 0.84 -4.42 3.46
N ALA A 15 1.84 -5.14 2.95
CA ALA A 15 1.78 -6.58 2.68
C ALA A 15 2.92 -7.27 3.43
N GLY A 16 2.69 -8.44 4.02
CA GLY A 16 3.74 -9.19 4.73
C GLY A 16 4.42 -8.47 5.91
N GLY A 17 3.81 -7.39 6.44
CA GLY A 17 4.44 -6.53 7.46
C GLY A 17 5.36 -5.44 6.89
N LYS A 18 5.48 -5.34 5.57
CA LYS A 18 6.26 -4.32 4.86
C LYS A 18 5.34 -3.34 4.14
N LYS A 19 5.68 -2.05 4.23
CA LYS A 19 4.99 -1.01 3.47
C LYS A 19 5.34 -1.14 1.99
N ILE A 20 4.34 -1.39 1.16
CA ILE A 20 4.49 -1.50 -0.30
C ILE A 20 4.04 -0.25 -1.05
N PHE A 21 3.21 0.59 -0.43
CA PHE A 21 2.82 1.89 -0.97
C PHE A 21 2.45 2.89 0.14
N SER A 22 2.68 4.18 -0.11
CA SER A 22 2.16 5.29 0.69
C SER A 22 1.75 6.44 -0.21
N LYS A 23 0.48 6.84 -0.12
CA LYS A 23 -0.05 8.03 -0.79
C LYS A 23 0.63 9.30 -0.29
N HIS A 24 1.01 9.34 0.98
CA HIS A 24 1.67 10.51 1.56
C HIS A 24 3.07 10.72 0.98
N GLU A 25 3.77 9.63 0.65
CA GLU A 25 5.10 9.67 0.04
C GLU A 25 5.00 9.89 -1.49
N ALA A 26 3.98 9.33 -2.14
CA ALA A 26 3.81 9.41 -3.59
C ALA A 26 3.00 10.63 -4.07
N ASP A 27 2.36 11.36 -3.16
CA ASP A 27 1.38 12.44 -3.42
C ASP A 27 0.27 12.06 -4.41
N ARG A 28 -0.05 10.76 -4.52
CA ARG A 28 -1.07 10.22 -5.43
C ARG A 28 -1.64 8.90 -4.92
N PHE A 29 -2.75 8.49 -5.51
CA PHE A 29 -3.23 7.13 -5.33
C PHE A 29 -2.40 6.14 -6.17
N PRO A 30 -2.23 4.90 -5.69
CA PRO A 30 -1.54 3.89 -6.47
C PRO A 30 -2.41 3.44 -7.65
N ASP A 31 -1.75 2.97 -8.69
CA ASP A 31 -2.43 2.27 -9.78
C ASP A 31 -2.63 0.80 -9.41
N GLU A 32 -3.67 0.15 -9.94
CA GLU A 32 -3.98 -1.26 -9.59
C GLU A 32 -2.80 -2.17 -9.94
N ARG A 33 -2.21 -1.95 -11.13
CA ARG A 33 -1.08 -2.76 -11.62
C ARG A 33 0.15 -2.62 -10.73
N GLU A 34 0.43 -1.41 -10.25
CA GLU A 34 1.59 -1.14 -9.38
C GLU A 34 1.49 -1.92 -8.08
N ILE A 35 0.30 -1.98 -7.47
CA ILE A 35 0.07 -2.75 -6.24
C ILE A 35 0.22 -4.25 -6.50
N LEU A 36 -0.34 -4.75 -7.61
CA LEU A 36 -0.22 -6.16 -7.98
C LEU A 36 1.23 -6.60 -8.23
N GLU A 37 2.03 -5.79 -8.92
CA GLU A 37 3.45 -6.07 -9.13
C GLU A 37 4.24 -6.11 -7.81
N ARG A 38 3.96 -5.18 -6.90
CA ARG A 38 4.60 -5.15 -5.57
C ARG A 38 4.18 -6.33 -4.69
N LEU A 39 2.93 -6.78 -4.79
CA LEU A 39 2.42 -7.97 -4.11
C LEU A 39 3.03 -9.26 -4.68
N ALA A 40 3.12 -9.38 -6.00
CA ALA A 40 3.70 -10.55 -6.65
C ALA A 40 5.18 -10.73 -6.33
N GLY A 41 5.92 -9.64 -6.16
CA GLY A 41 7.34 -9.67 -5.78
C GLY A 41 7.63 -10.14 -4.35
N GLU A 42 6.64 -10.15 -3.44
CA GLU A 42 6.81 -10.62 -2.05
C GLU A 42 6.43 -12.10 -1.86
N GLY A 43 6.12 -12.81 -2.95
CA GLY A 43 5.71 -14.23 -2.94
C GLY A 43 6.65 -15.19 -3.69
N ALA A 44 7.91 -14.78 -3.95
CA ALA A 44 8.92 -15.62 -4.60
C ALA A 44 9.96 -16.16 -3.61
#